data_AF-A0A5K1B7W4-F1
#
_entry.id   AF-A0A5K1B7W4-F1
#
_cell.length_a   1.000
_cell.length_b   1.000
_cell.length_c   1.000
_cell.angle_alpha   90.00
_cell.angle_beta   90.00
_cell.angle_gamma   90.00
#
_symmetry.space_group_name_H-M   'P 1'
#
loop_
_entity.id
_entity.type
_entity.pdbx_description
1 polymer ?
#
loop_
_entity_poly.entity_id
_entity_poly.type
_entity_poly.pdbx_seq_one_letter_code
_entity_poly.pdbx_strand_id
1 'polypeptide(L)'
;MAVSTTLPCHPPSSLGQPKLEGQNGQTHQRTLCLLNACKTIEEFKQIQATIIKTNFQSDIPSVTRLIRFFSFTHPDALDFAVHLFEQISQPDVILFNTVMGGYARTSRPIRA
;
A
#
# COMPACT_ATOMS: atom_id res chain seq x y z
N MET A 1 26.88 4.55 -43.25
CA MET A 1 25.45 4.72 -43.58
C MET A 1 24.70 3.56 -42.93
N ALA A 2 23.69 3.90 -42.12
CA ALA A 2 22.71 3.09 -41.38
C ALA A 2 22.99 1.58 -41.17
N VAL A 3 23.27 1.19 -39.92
CA VAL A 3 22.91 -0.14 -39.42
C VAL A 3 21.70 0.02 -38.50
N SER A 4 20.58 -0.54 -38.95
CA SER A 4 19.27 -0.47 -38.33
C SER A 4 19.24 -1.17 -36.97
N THR A 5 18.58 -0.50 -36.04
CA THR A 5 18.23 -0.99 -34.70
C THR A 5 17.12 -2.03 -34.80
N THR A 6 17.38 -3.25 -34.35
CA THR A 6 16.32 -4.17 -33.92
C THR A 6 16.82 -4.95 -32.71
N LEU A 7 16.37 -4.53 -31.54
CA LEU A 7 16.57 -5.24 -30.28
C LEU A 7 15.83 -6.59 -30.31
N PRO A 8 16.46 -7.69 -29.87
CA PRO A 8 15.76 -8.94 -29.62
C PRO A 8 15.11 -8.96 -28.24
N CYS A 9 13.87 -9.44 -28.19
CA CYS A 9 13.12 -9.76 -26.99
C CYS A 9 13.90 -10.72 -26.08
N HIS A 10 14.09 -10.32 -24.82
CA HIS A 10 14.34 -11.21 -23.68
C HIS A 10 13.56 -10.67 -22.47
N PRO A 11 13.19 -11.55 -21.51
CA PRO A 11 12.05 -11.42 -20.62
C PRO A 11 12.26 -10.36 -19.54
N PRO A 12 11.19 -9.88 -18.88
CA PRO A 12 11.33 -9.04 -17.69
C PRO A 12 11.90 -9.89 -16.54
N SER A 13 13.22 -9.88 -16.42
CA SER A 13 13.94 -10.48 -15.32
C SER A 13 13.78 -9.66 -14.04
N SER A 14 13.50 -10.38 -12.96
CA SER A 14 13.72 -10.03 -11.57
C SER A 14 12.72 -9.09 -10.91
N LEU A 15 11.68 -9.72 -10.36
CA LEU A 15 11.20 -9.50 -9.00
C LEU A 15 12.33 -9.02 -8.08
N GLY A 16 12.40 -7.71 -7.84
CA GLY A 16 13.06 -7.15 -6.68
C GLY A 16 12.16 -7.33 -5.47
N GLN A 17 12.14 -8.52 -4.88
CA GLN A 17 11.63 -8.69 -3.52
C GLN A 17 12.66 -8.09 -2.56
N PRO A 18 12.35 -7.05 -1.77
CA PRO A 18 13.19 -6.68 -0.64
C PRO A 18 12.91 -7.70 0.47
N LYS A 19 13.91 -8.56 0.68
CA LYS A 19 14.02 -9.42 1.85
C LYS A 19 14.35 -8.53 3.05
N LEU A 20 13.45 -8.42 4.02
CA LEU A 20 13.74 -7.78 5.31
C LEU A 20 13.14 -8.63 6.45
N GLU A 21 13.99 -9.53 6.95
CA GLU A 21 13.84 -10.13 8.28
C GLU A 21 14.11 -9.05 9.36
N GLY A 22 13.34 -9.05 10.45
CA GLY A 22 13.63 -8.16 11.58
C GLY A 22 12.54 -8.01 12.65
N GLN A 23 12.24 -9.10 13.36
CA GLN A 23 11.82 -9.12 14.78
C GLN A 23 10.50 -8.48 15.28
N ASN A 24 9.57 -8.00 14.43
CA ASN A 24 8.20 -7.60 14.86
C ASN A 24 7.04 -8.43 14.25
N GLY A 25 7.37 -9.62 13.73
CA GLY A 25 6.54 -10.36 12.75
C GLY A 25 5.15 -10.80 13.22
N GLN A 26 4.90 -10.99 14.51
CA GLN A 26 3.59 -11.49 14.97
C GLN A 26 2.47 -10.45 14.82
N THR A 27 2.72 -9.20 15.21
CA THR A 27 1.71 -8.14 15.15
C THR A 27 1.47 -7.71 13.71
N HIS A 28 2.54 -7.60 12.91
CA HIS A 28 2.42 -7.27 11.49
C HIS A 28 1.65 -8.35 10.71
N GLN A 29 2.01 -9.62 10.90
CA GLN A 29 1.31 -10.72 10.24
C GLN A 29 -0.15 -10.80 10.67
N ARG A 30 -0.45 -10.57 11.95
CA ARG A 30 -1.83 -10.61 12.46
C ARG A 30 -2.68 -9.49 11.87
N THR A 31 -2.16 -8.26 11.81
CA THR A 31 -2.84 -7.14 11.14
C THR A 31 -3.07 -7.44 9.66
N LEU A 32 -2.09 -8.02 8.95
CA LEU A 32 -2.25 -8.40 7.54
C LEU A 32 -3.27 -9.52 7.33
N CYS A 33 -3.34 -10.51 8.21
CA CYS A 33 -4.37 -11.54 8.19
C CYS A 33 -5.76 -10.95 8.45
N LEU A 34 -5.88 -10.04 9.42
CA LEU A 34 -7.13 -9.35 9.75
C LEU A 34 -7.63 -8.51 8.58
N LEU A 35 -6.75 -7.81 7.84
CA LEU A 35 -7.13 -7.11 6.61
C LEU A 35 -7.78 -8.04 5.58
N ASN A 36 -7.23 -9.24 5.40
CA ASN A 36 -7.75 -10.19 4.41
C ASN A 36 -9.10 -10.80 4.83
N ALA A 37 -9.40 -10.82 6.13
CA ALA A 37 -10.66 -11.30 6.68
C ALA A 37 -11.69 -10.19 6.93
N CYS A 38 -11.28 -8.91 6.87
CA CYS A 38 -12.08 -7.74 7.17
C CYS A 38 -13.26 -7.61 6.19
N LYS A 39 -14.49 -7.64 6.73
CA LYS A 39 -15.73 -7.48 5.97
C LYS A 39 -16.59 -6.33 6.47
N THR A 40 -16.37 -5.89 7.71
CA THR A 40 -17.19 -4.87 8.37
C THR A 40 -16.38 -3.62 8.72
N ILE A 41 -17.08 -2.50 8.87
CA ILE A 41 -16.49 -1.22 9.29
C ILE A 41 -15.92 -1.32 10.73
N GLU A 42 -16.50 -2.17 11.58
CA GLU A 42 -16.03 -2.37 12.95
C GLU A 42 -14.68 -3.10 13.00
N GLU A 43 -14.51 -4.17 12.22
CA GLU A 43 -13.23 -4.88 12.07
C GLU A 43 -12.17 -3.94 11.51
N PHE A 44 -12.54 -3.13 10.52
CA PHE A 44 -11.69 -2.09 9.96
C PHE A 44 -11.19 -1.10 11.03
N LYS A 45 -12.07 -0.57 11.89
CA LYS A 45 -11.68 0.33 12.99
C LYS A 45 -10.72 -0.32 13.98
N GLN A 46 -10.91 -1.61 14.28
CA GLN A 46 -9.99 -2.36 15.15
C GLN A 46 -8.59 -2.51 14.52
N ILE A 47 -8.55 -2.79 13.20
CA ILE A 47 -7.31 -2.86 12.44
C ILE A 47 -6.59 -1.50 12.46
N GLN A 48 -7.31 -0.41 12.17
CA GLN A 48 -6.76 0.94 12.26
C GLN A 48 -6.18 1.26 13.65
N ALA A 49 -6.94 0.99 14.71
CA ALA A 49 -6.48 1.22 16.08
C ALA A 49 -5.22 0.41 16.41
N THR A 50 -5.14 -0.82 15.91
CA THR A 50 -3.94 -1.67 16.08
C THR A 50 -2.73 -1.06 15.39
N ILE A 51 -2.87 -0.65 14.12
CA ILE A 51 -1.80 -0.02 13.32
C ILE A 51 -1.24 1.22 14.02
N ILE A 52 -2.12 2.07 14.56
CA ILE A 52 -1.73 3.27 15.30
C ILE A 52 -0.97 2.91 16.57
N LYS A 53 -1.46 1.93 17.34
CA LYS A 53 -0.85 1.54 18.63
C LYS A 53 0.51 0.85 18.47
N THR A 54 0.76 0.20 17.34
CA THR A 54 1.91 -0.70 17.18
C THR A 54 3.07 -0.09 16.40
N ASN A 55 3.05 1.23 16.14
CA ASN A 55 4.04 1.93 15.31
C ASN A 55 4.33 1.19 13.99
N PHE A 56 3.25 0.77 13.33
CA PHE A 56 3.28 -0.02 12.11
C PHE A 56 3.92 0.72 10.92
N GLN A 57 4.11 2.03 11.06
CA GLN A 57 4.69 2.93 10.06
C GLN A 57 6.16 2.61 9.74
N SER A 58 6.85 1.88 10.63
CA SER A 58 8.24 1.44 10.44
C SER A 58 8.43 0.40 9.33
N ASP A 59 7.37 -0.31 8.92
CA ASP A 59 7.43 -1.39 7.94
C ASP A 59 6.77 -0.99 6.61
N ILE A 60 7.55 -0.34 5.74
CA ILE A 60 7.09 0.22 4.46
C ILE A 60 6.31 -0.79 3.59
N PRO A 61 6.75 -2.05 3.39
CA PRO A 61 5.96 -3.05 2.66
C PRO A 61 4.54 -3.26 3.23
N SER A 62 4.42 -3.32 4.55
CA SER A 62 3.14 -3.56 5.21
C SER A 62 2.24 -2.32 5.14
N VAL A 63 2.79 -1.12 5.33
CA VAL A 63 2.06 0.15 5.14
C VAL A 63 1.59 0.30 3.70
N THR A 64 2.43 -0.06 2.72
CA THR A 64 2.07 -0.04 1.31
C THR A 64 0.87 -0.95 1.03
N ARG A 65 0.86 -2.17 1.60
CA ARG A 65 -0.25 -3.11 1.44
C ARG A 65 -1.54 -2.57 2.07
N LEU A 66 -1.44 -1.92 3.22
CA LEU A 66 -2.56 -1.24 3.89
C LEU A 66 -3.16 -0.14 3.01
N ILE A 67 -2.33 0.76 2.49
CA ILE A 67 -2.78 1.87 1.63
C ILE A 67 -3.51 1.34 0.41
N ARG A 68 -3.00 0.27 -0.24
CA ARG A 68 -3.70 -0.37 -1.36
C ARG A 68 -5.06 -0.92 -0.95
N PHE A 69 -5.12 -1.64 0.16
CA PHE A 69 -6.37 -2.21 0.66
C PHE A 69 -7.41 -1.12 0.94
N PHE A 70 -7.02 -0.04 1.62
CA PHE A 70 -7.93 1.05 1.95
C PHE A 70 -8.37 1.85 0.72
N SER A 71 -7.47 2.08 -0.24
CA SER A 71 -7.80 2.83 -1.46
C SER A 71 -8.81 2.11 -2.36
N PHE A 72 -8.83 0.76 -2.35
CA PHE A 72 -9.68 -0.03 -3.26
C PHE A 72 -10.88 -0.71 -2.60
N THR A 73 -10.75 -1.18 -1.36
CA THR A 73 -11.79 -1.98 -0.70
C THR A 73 -12.75 -1.12 0.12
N HIS A 74 -12.25 -0.02 0.70
CA HIS A 74 -13.03 0.82 1.61
C HIS A 74 -12.84 2.30 1.27
N PRO A 75 -13.65 2.85 0.34
CA PRO A 75 -13.55 4.24 -0.07
C PRO A 75 -13.71 5.24 1.09
N ASP A 76 -14.50 4.89 2.11
CA ASP A 76 -14.69 5.68 3.33
C ASP A 76 -13.42 5.75 4.21
N ALA A 77 -12.47 4.85 3.99
CA ALA A 77 -11.17 4.79 4.67
C ALA A 77 -10.06 5.55 3.93
N LEU A 78 -10.37 6.20 2.80
CA LEU A 78 -9.36 6.84 1.97
C LEU A 78 -8.55 7.90 2.72
N ASP A 79 -9.19 8.66 3.62
CA ASP A 79 -8.49 9.64 4.47
C ASP A 79 -7.41 8.98 5.34
N PHE A 80 -7.64 7.75 5.81
CA PHE A 80 -6.65 6.99 6.56
C PHE A 80 -5.53 6.45 5.67
N ALA A 81 -5.86 6.02 4.45
CA ALA A 81 -4.85 5.61 3.47
C ALA A 81 -3.89 6.76 3.15
N VAL A 82 -4.42 7.98 3.03
CA VAL A 82 -3.66 9.21 2.78
C VAL A 82 -2.80 9.55 3.99
N HIS A 83 -3.36 9.46 5.20
CA HIS A 83 -2.57 9.69 6.40
C HIS A 83 -1.38 8.71 6.52
N LEU A 84 -1.60 7.42 6.21
CA LEU A 84 -0.52 6.43 6.16
C LEU A 84 0.50 6.74 5.04
N PHE A 85 0.03 7.25 3.90
CA PHE A 85 0.89 7.67 2.80
C PHE A 85 1.80 8.83 3.19
N GLU A 86 1.27 9.84 3.90
CA GLU A 86 2.03 11.01 4.37
C GLU A 86 3.14 10.64 5.37
N GLN A 87 3.01 9.52 6.08
CA GLN A 87 4.03 9.04 7.00
C GLN A 87 5.20 8.32 6.29
N ILE A 88 5.09 8.02 4.99
CA ILE A 88 6.15 7.37 4.22
C ILE A 88 7.10 8.43 3.67
N SER A 89 8.36 8.40 4.11
CA SER A 89 9.38 9.38 3.67
C SER A 89 9.71 9.31 2.18
N GLN A 90 9.55 8.14 1.55
CA GLN A 90 9.83 7.93 0.12
C GLN A 90 8.76 7.04 -0.53
N PRO A 91 7.60 7.61 -0.89
CA PRO A 91 6.55 6.84 -1.54
C PRO A 91 6.92 6.53 -2.99
N ASP A 92 6.66 5.30 -3.42
CA ASP A 92 6.77 4.90 -4.83
C ASP A 92 5.68 5.56 -5.68
N VAL A 93 5.96 5.83 -6.96
CA VAL A 93 5.00 6.26 -7.98
C VAL A 93 3.78 5.33 -8.03
N ILE A 94 4.00 4.02 -7.84
CA ILE A 94 2.90 3.04 -7.78
C ILE A 94 1.95 3.35 -6.62
N LEU A 95 2.50 3.75 -5.46
CA LEU A 95 1.71 4.06 -4.28
C LEU A 95 0.94 5.36 -4.45
N PHE A 96 1.58 6.37 -5.04
CA PHE A 96 0.90 7.61 -5.43
C PHE A 96 -0.28 7.35 -6.36
N ASN A 97 -0.07 6.56 -7.42
CA ASN A 97 -1.13 6.14 -8.34
C ASN A 97 -2.25 5.37 -7.65
N THR A 98 -1.93 4.62 -6.60
CA THR A 98 -2.93 3.90 -5.81
C THR A 98 -3.85 4.87 -5.06
N VAL A 99 -3.28 5.84 -4.34
CA VAL A 99 -4.06 6.83 -3.59
C VAL A 99 -4.91 7.68 -4.54
N MET A 100 -4.34 8.14 -5.65
CA MET A 100 -5.06 8.88 -6.68
C MET A 100 -6.18 8.06 -7.34
N GLY A 101 -5.93 6.77 -7.58
CA GLY A 101 -6.95 5.83 -8.06
C GLY A 101 -8.07 5.58 -7.05
N GLY A 102 -7.75 5.62 -5.75
CA GLY A 102 -8.75 5.60 -4.67
C GLY A 102 -9.63 6.84 -4.70
N TYR A 103 -9.03 8.03 -4.83
CA TYR A 103 -9.77 9.29 -5.00
C TYR A 103 -10.70 9.27 -6.21
N ALA A 104 -10.24 8.76 -7.35
CA ALA A 104 -11.07 8.64 -8.56
C ALA A 104 -12.28 7.70 -8.38
N ARG A 105 -12.23 6.75 -7.43
CA ARG A 105 -13.33 5.83 -7.10
C ARG A 105 -14.28 6.37 -6.06
N THR A 106 -13.83 7.31 -5.23
CA THR A 106 -14.69 8.08 -4.33
C THR A 106 -15.29 9.27 -5.08
N SER A 107 -16.53 9.67 -4.76
CA SER A 107 -17.06 10.98 -5.20
C SER A 107 -16.40 12.17 -4.48
N ARG A 108 -15.18 12.00 -3.97
CA ARG A 108 -14.44 12.98 -3.18
C ARG A 108 -13.37 13.60 -4.06
N PRO A 109 -13.40 14.93 -4.30
CA PRO A 109 -12.35 15.59 -5.04
C PRO A 109 -11.02 15.47 -4.28
N ILE A 110 -9.93 15.30 -5.03
CA ILE A 110 -8.56 15.42 -4.51
C ILE A 110 -8.47 16.79 -3.82
N ARG A 111 -8.09 16.79 -2.53
CA ARG A 111 -7.81 18.02 -1.81
C ARG A 111 -6.49 18.57 -2.36
N ALA A 112 -6.57 19.68 -3.09
CA ALA A 112 -5.45 20.47 -3.57
C ALA A 112 -5.02 21.51 -2.53
#